data_AF-F9QBD6-F1
#
_entry.id   AF-F9QBD6-F1
#
_cell.length_a   1.000
_cell.length_b   1.000
_cell.length_c   1.000
_cell.angle_alpha   90.00
_cell.angle_beta   90.00
_cell.angle_gamma   90.00
#
_symmetry.space_group_name_H-M   'P 1'
#
loop_
_entity.id
_entity.type
_entity.pdbx_description
1 polymer ?
#
loop_
_entity_poly.entity_id
_entity_poly.type
_entity_poly.pdbx_seq_one_letter_code
_entity_poly.pdbx_strand_id
1 'polypeptide(L)'
;MLNRYPLWKNLMVILVVAIGILYSLPNIYGEDPAVQISGTRGQQATTQTLTEVQDVLKENKLTVKSISLAEGSILARFTNTNDQLLAKDKIAEKLGNNYSTALNLAPATPAWFSSIGANPMKWGLDLRGGVRFLMEVDMNSALQKRQEQLQDTLRGELRKEKLNLMGSKMTMISVL
;
A
#
# COMPACT_ATOMS: atom_id res chain seq x y z
N MET A 1 30.29 36.48 36.25
CA MET A 1 30.71 35.07 36.44
C MET A 1 30.45 34.33 35.13
N LEU A 2 31.50 33.90 34.42
CA LEU A 2 31.37 33.26 33.12
C LEU A 2 31.08 31.78 33.33
N ASN A 3 29.83 31.35 33.08
CA ASN A 3 29.42 29.95 33.17
C ASN A 3 30.05 29.16 32.01
N ARG A 4 31.35 28.85 32.14
CA ARG A 4 32.14 28.19 31.10
C ARG A 4 32.01 26.68 31.30
N TYR A 5 31.17 26.05 30.48
CA TYR A 5 31.10 24.60 30.44
C TYR A 5 32.44 24.04 29.91
N PRO A 6 32.94 22.93 30.49
CA PRO A 6 34.16 22.31 30.01
C PRO A 6 33.97 21.82 28.57
N LEU A 7 34.97 22.08 27.71
CA LEU A 7 34.94 21.79 26.27
C LEU A 7 34.53 20.35 25.96
N TRP A 8 34.94 19.40 26.81
CA TRP A 8 34.57 17.99 26.71
C TRP A 8 33.05 17.76 26.77
N LYS A 9 32.32 18.47 27.64
CA LYS A 9 30.85 18.34 27.75
C LYS A 9 30.18 18.84 26.47
N ASN A 10 30.64 19.96 25.92
CA ASN A 10 30.12 20.49 24.67
C ASN A 10 30.44 19.56 23.49
N LEU A 11 31.64 18.97 23.45
CA LEU A 11 32.04 18.00 22.43
C LEU A 11 31.19 16.72 22.52
N MET A 12 30.93 16.23 23.73
CA MET A 12 30.05 15.09 23.95
C MET A 12 28.62 15.37 23.49
N VAL A 13 28.08 16.56 23.77
CA VAL A 13 26.74 16.97 23.31
C VAL A 13 26.68 17.03 21.78
N ILE A 14 27.68 17.63 21.12
CA ILE A 14 27.75 17.70 19.65
C ILE A 14 27.80 16.29 19.05
N LEU A 15 28.61 15.39 19.62
CA LEU A 15 28.72 14.01 19.15
C LEU A 15 27.39 13.25 19.27
N VAL A 16 26.70 13.38 20.40
CA VAL A 16 25.39 12.73 20.60
C VAL A 16 24.35 13.28 19.63
N VAL A 17 24.32 14.61 19.39
CA VAL A 17 23.43 15.23 18.42
C VAL A 17 23.75 14.77 16.99
N ALA A 18 25.03 14.70 16.62
CA ALA A 18 25.46 14.24 15.30
C ALA A 18 25.04 12.78 15.04
N ILE A 19 25.20 11.90 16.03
CA ILE A 19 24.72 10.50 15.95
C ILE A 19 23.20 10.45 15.83
N GLY A 20 22.48 11.26 16.61
CA GLY A 20 21.02 11.36 16.52
C GLY A 20 20.53 11.79 15.14
N ILE A 21 21.17 12.78 14.53
CA ILE A 21 20.86 13.21 13.15
C ILE A 21 21.18 12.11 12.14
N LEU A 22 22.33 11.45 12.28
CA LEU A 22 22.75 10.37 11.39
C LEU A 22 21.76 9.20 11.39
N TYR A 23 21.24 8.82 12.57
CA TYR A 23 20.23 7.76 12.70
C TYR A 23 18.80 8.22 12.40
N SER A 24 18.52 9.53 12.38
CA SER A 24 17.22 10.08 11.98
C SER A 24 17.09 10.25 10.46
N LEU A 25 18.19 10.47 9.75
CA LEU A 25 18.23 10.64 8.29
C LEU A 25 17.53 9.52 7.49
N PRO A 26 17.71 8.22 7.77
CA PRO A 26 17.00 7.13 7.08
C PRO A 26 15.49 7.30 7.06
N ASN A 27 14.91 7.93 8.09
CA ASN A 27 13.47 8.13 8.21
C ASN A 27 12.93 9.17 7.23
N ILE A 28 13.78 10.09 6.76
CA ILE A 28 13.42 11.16 5.81
C ILE A 28 13.33 10.62 4.38
N TYR A 29 14.07 9.55 4.06
CA TYR A 29 14.12 9.00 2.70
C TYR A 29 12.79 8.36 2.24
N GLY A 30 11.85 8.11 3.15
CA GLY A 30 10.51 7.62 2.78
C GLY A 30 10.51 6.26 2.06
N GLU A 31 9.37 5.91 1.49
CA GLU A 31 9.17 4.66 0.74
C GLU A 31 8.68 4.98 -0.68
N ASP A 32 9.28 4.34 -1.68
CA ASP A 32 8.84 4.42 -3.08
C ASP A 32 7.75 3.36 -3.33
N PRO A 33 6.62 3.71 -3.96
CA PRO A 33 5.61 2.74 -4.42
C PRO A 33 6.25 1.69 -5.35
N ALA A 34 6.05 0.41 -5.08
CA ALA A 34 6.67 -0.68 -5.85
C ALA A 34 5.69 -1.82 -6.17
N VAL A 35 5.82 -2.44 -7.34
CA VAL A 35 5.13 -3.70 -7.65
C VAL A 35 6.16 -4.82 -7.59
N GLN A 36 5.88 -5.82 -6.77
CA GLN A 36 6.68 -7.03 -6.68
C GLN A 36 5.99 -8.15 -7.45
N ILE A 37 6.70 -8.73 -8.42
CA ILE A 37 6.26 -9.88 -9.19
C ILE A 37 7.10 -11.08 -8.76
N SER A 38 6.47 -12.04 -8.10
CA SER A 38 7.11 -13.29 -7.68
C SER A 38 6.42 -14.45 -8.39
N GLY A 39 7.17 -15.42 -8.90
CA GLY A 39 6.55 -16.58 -9.54
C GLY A 39 5.84 -17.47 -8.51
N THR A 40 4.69 -18.03 -8.90
CA THR A 40 3.96 -18.98 -8.07
C THR A 40 4.50 -20.39 -8.32
N ARG A 41 4.38 -21.29 -7.32
CA ARG A 41 4.75 -22.72 -7.43
C ARG A 41 6.22 -22.99 -7.80
N GLY A 42 7.17 -22.20 -7.28
CA GLY A 42 8.60 -22.46 -7.46
C GLY A 42 9.18 -22.01 -8.81
N GLN A 43 8.37 -21.39 -9.67
CA GLN A 43 8.87 -20.67 -10.84
C GLN A 43 9.57 -19.39 -10.39
N GLN A 44 10.82 -19.17 -10.79
CA GLN A 44 11.51 -17.90 -10.52
C GLN A 44 11.24 -16.92 -11.67
N ALA A 45 11.10 -15.64 -11.32
CA ALA A 45 11.07 -14.60 -12.32
C ALA A 45 12.41 -14.61 -13.09
N THR A 46 12.33 -14.76 -14.41
CA THR A 46 13.47 -14.89 -15.32
C THR A 46 13.65 -13.60 -16.11
N THR A 47 14.80 -13.41 -16.77
CA THR A 47 15.07 -12.26 -17.66
C THR A 47 14.02 -12.09 -18.77
N GLN A 48 13.39 -13.18 -19.22
CA GLN A 48 12.27 -13.14 -20.17
C GLN A 48 11.04 -12.42 -19.60
N THR A 49 10.64 -12.77 -18.36
CA THR A 49 9.53 -12.08 -17.67
C THR A 49 9.85 -10.61 -17.38
N LEU A 50 11.12 -10.26 -17.15
CA LEU A 50 11.52 -8.86 -16.99
C LEU A 50 11.26 -8.07 -18.27
N THR A 51 11.61 -8.64 -19.41
CA THR A 51 11.41 -8.01 -20.72
C THR A 51 9.91 -7.82 -20.99
N GLU A 52 9.10 -8.85 -20.72
CA GLU A 52 7.65 -8.77 -20.87
C GLU A 52 7.01 -7.71 -19.95
N VAL A 53 7.44 -7.64 -18.68
CA VAL A 53 7.01 -6.58 -17.76
C VAL A 53 7.42 -5.20 -18.28
N GLN A 54 8.63 -5.06 -18.80
CA GLN A 54 9.11 -3.80 -19.35
C GLN A 54 8.31 -3.36 -20.58
N ASP A 55 7.92 -4.29 -21.43
CA ASP A 55 7.11 -4.02 -22.62
C ASP A 55 5.70 -3.59 -22.24
N VAL A 56 5.05 -4.28 -21.29
CA VAL A 56 3.73 -3.89 -20.76
C VAL A 56 3.79 -2.48 -20.17
N LEU A 57 4.84 -2.16 -19.40
CA LEU A 57 5.00 -0.84 -18.79
C LEU A 57 5.21 0.26 -19.85
N LYS A 58 5.98 -0.02 -20.90
CA LYS A 58 6.21 0.90 -22.03
C LYS A 58 4.95 1.12 -22.86
N GLU A 59 4.22 0.05 -23.17
CA GLU A 59 2.98 0.10 -23.96
C GLU A 59 1.92 0.97 -23.26
N ASN A 60 1.84 0.87 -21.94
CA ASN A 60 0.92 1.65 -21.11
C ASN A 60 1.48 3.02 -20.70
N LYS A 61 2.66 3.43 -21.21
CA LYS A 61 3.34 4.71 -20.92
C LYS A 61 3.54 4.99 -19.42
N LEU A 62 3.78 3.95 -18.63
CA LEU A 62 3.98 4.05 -17.20
C LEU A 62 5.44 4.40 -16.88
N THR A 63 5.66 5.53 -16.22
CA THR A 63 6.99 5.97 -15.77
C THR A 63 7.43 5.17 -14.54
N VAL A 64 8.39 4.26 -14.77
CA VAL A 64 9.08 3.50 -13.71
C VAL A 64 10.40 4.17 -13.35
N LYS A 65 10.68 4.25 -12.05
CA LYS A 65 11.94 4.77 -11.48
C LYS A 65 13.08 3.77 -11.64
N SER A 66 12.79 2.49 -11.41
CA SER A 66 13.76 1.40 -11.59
C SER A 66 13.05 0.06 -11.65
N ILE A 67 13.56 -0.86 -12.47
CA ILE A 67 13.16 -2.28 -12.45
C ILE A 67 14.39 -3.09 -12.07
N SER A 68 14.28 -3.90 -11.03
CA SER A 68 15.37 -4.76 -10.55
C SER A 68 14.89 -6.19 -10.36
N LEU A 69 15.67 -7.17 -10.78
CA LEU A 69 15.44 -8.58 -10.49
C LEU A 69 16.28 -8.96 -9.26
N ALA A 70 15.62 -9.33 -8.16
CA ALA A 70 16.25 -9.70 -6.91
C ALA A 70 15.60 -10.98 -6.37
N GLU A 71 16.42 -11.97 -6.01
CA GLU A 71 15.98 -13.22 -5.38
C GLU A 71 14.88 -13.99 -6.15
N GLY A 72 14.93 -13.96 -7.49
CA GLY A 72 13.91 -14.61 -8.33
C GLY A 72 12.56 -13.89 -8.34
N SER A 73 12.50 -12.65 -7.87
CA SER A 73 11.37 -11.73 -7.99
C SER A 73 11.76 -10.46 -8.74
N ILE A 74 10.81 -9.88 -9.48
CA ILE A 74 11.00 -8.59 -10.15
C ILE A 74 10.38 -7.51 -9.28
N LEU A 75 11.14 -6.46 -8.99
CA LEU A 75 10.68 -5.30 -8.24
C LEU A 75 10.74 -4.08 -9.16
N ALA A 76 9.56 -3.57 -9.52
CA ALA A 76 9.39 -2.35 -10.30
C ALA A 76 9.00 -1.20 -9.36
N ARG A 77 9.80 -0.12 -9.32
CA ARG A 77 9.55 1.08 -8.51
C ARG A 77 8.89 2.15 -9.35
N PHE A 78 7.92 2.84 -8.78
CA PHE A 78 7.12 3.88 -9.42
C PHE A 78 7.27 5.20 -8.67
N THR A 79 6.96 6.30 -9.35
CA THR A 79 6.93 7.64 -8.73
C THR A 79 5.62 7.88 -7.98
N ASN A 80 4.51 7.31 -8.47
CA ASN A 80 3.17 7.54 -7.93
C ASN A 80 2.44 6.23 -7.63
N THR A 81 1.56 6.27 -6.63
CA THR A 81 0.69 5.15 -6.26
C THR A 81 -0.34 4.81 -7.35
N ASN A 82 -0.82 5.80 -8.12
CA ASN A 82 -1.77 5.53 -9.21
C ASN A 82 -1.12 4.70 -10.33
N ASP A 83 0.12 5.05 -10.69
CA ASP A 83 0.89 4.32 -11.70
C ASP A 83 1.20 2.90 -11.22
N GLN A 84 1.50 2.74 -9.92
CA GLN A 84 1.71 1.43 -9.28
C GLN A 84 0.46 0.53 -9.39
N LEU A 85 -0.74 1.10 -9.23
CA LEU A 85 -1.99 0.32 -9.29
C LEU A 85 -2.34 -0.10 -10.70
N LEU A 86 -2.25 0.83 -11.64
CA LEU A 86 -2.44 0.54 -13.06
C LEU A 86 -1.42 -0.49 -13.53
N ALA A 87 -0.16 -0.36 -13.11
CA ALA A 87 0.88 -1.35 -13.39
C ALA A 87 0.52 -2.72 -12.83
N LYS A 88 0.11 -2.82 -11.56
CA LYS A 88 -0.26 -4.10 -10.93
C LYS A 88 -1.42 -4.78 -11.68
N ASP A 89 -2.45 -4.04 -12.09
CA ASP A 89 -3.57 -4.63 -12.82
C ASP A 89 -3.18 -5.07 -14.24
N LYS A 90 -2.39 -4.27 -14.96
CA LYS A 90 -1.90 -4.62 -16.32
C LYS A 90 -0.91 -5.77 -16.34
N ILE A 91 -0.02 -5.81 -15.36
CA ILE A 91 0.93 -6.90 -15.18
C ILE A 91 0.19 -8.19 -14.80
N ALA A 92 -0.81 -8.12 -13.91
CA ALA A 92 -1.64 -9.27 -13.55
C ALA A 92 -2.44 -9.82 -14.75
N GLU A 93 -2.99 -8.93 -15.58
CA GLU A 93 -3.72 -9.29 -16.80
C GLU A 93 -2.82 -10.04 -17.81
N LYS A 94 -1.55 -9.62 -17.93
CA LYS A 94 -0.60 -10.22 -18.89
C LYS A 94 0.05 -11.51 -18.40
N LEU A 95 0.55 -11.54 -17.16
CA LEU A 95 1.31 -12.66 -16.61
C LEU A 95 0.42 -13.80 -16.08
N GLY A 96 -0.87 -13.52 -15.85
CA GLY A 96 -1.86 -14.51 -15.42
C GLY A 96 -1.51 -15.20 -14.08
N ASN A 97 -2.08 -16.39 -13.85
CA ASN A 97 -2.01 -17.07 -12.55
C ASN A 97 -0.63 -17.68 -12.22
N ASN A 98 0.33 -17.65 -13.15
CA ASN A 98 1.67 -18.20 -12.96
C ASN A 98 2.59 -17.27 -12.14
N TYR A 99 2.20 -16.00 -12.00
CA TYR A 99 2.95 -15.00 -11.25
C TYR A 99 2.02 -14.27 -10.27
N SER A 100 2.50 -14.06 -9.05
CA SER A 100 1.83 -13.26 -8.04
C SER A 100 2.35 -11.84 -8.11
N THR A 101 1.46 -10.91 -8.44
CA THR A 101 1.74 -9.47 -8.48
C THR A 101 1.21 -8.83 -7.20
N ALA A 102 2.12 -8.39 -6.34
CA ALA A 102 1.79 -7.74 -5.08
C ALA A 102 2.21 -6.27 -5.10
N LEU A 103 1.40 -5.42 -4.45
CA LEU A 103 1.79 -4.05 -4.13
C LEU A 103 2.75 -4.08 -2.94
N ASN A 104 3.89 -3.43 -3.10
CA ASN A 104 4.92 -3.30 -2.07
C ASN A 104 5.36 -1.82 -1.98
N LEU A 105 6.08 -1.48 -0.93
CA LEU A 105 6.74 -0.20 -0.76
C LEU A 105 8.22 -0.47 -0.53
N ALA A 106 9.05 -0.03 -1.48
CA ALA A 106 10.49 -0.23 -1.40
C ALA A 106 11.11 0.94 -0.64
N PRO A 107 11.95 0.71 0.37
CA PRO A 107 12.65 1.78 1.06
C PRO A 107 13.56 2.51 0.06
N ALA A 108 13.43 3.83 -0.04
CA ALA A 108 14.30 4.64 -0.91
C ALA A 108 15.66 4.95 -0.25
N THR A 109 15.97 4.28 0.86
CA THR A 109 17.21 4.47 1.62
C THR A 109 18.41 3.95 0.82
N PRO A 110 19.48 4.75 0.68
CA PRO A 110 20.71 4.30 0.04
C PRO A 110 21.32 3.06 0.70
N ALA A 111 21.92 2.16 -0.09
CA ALA A 111 22.51 0.91 0.39
C ALA A 111 23.57 1.09 1.50
N TRP A 112 24.27 2.22 1.52
CA TRP A 112 25.25 2.51 2.56
C TRP A 112 24.61 2.72 3.93
N PHE A 113 23.38 3.22 4.04
CA PHE A 113 22.68 3.30 5.34
C PHE A 113 22.35 1.91 5.91
N SER A 114 21.92 0.97 5.06
CA SER A 114 21.66 -0.41 5.46
C SER A 114 22.92 -1.13 5.96
N SER A 115 24.11 -0.81 5.41
CA SER A 115 25.38 -1.41 5.86
C SER A 115 25.82 -1.00 7.27
N ILE A 116 25.36 0.16 7.78
CA ILE A 116 25.62 0.62 9.16
C ILE A 116 24.53 0.14 10.13
N GLY A 117 23.52 -0.58 9.64
CA GLY A 117 22.34 -0.97 10.43
C GLY A 117 21.34 0.17 10.64
N ALA A 118 21.52 1.29 9.95
CA ALA A 118 20.60 2.42 9.95
C ALA A 118 19.44 2.16 8.97
N ASN A 119 18.67 1.10 9.23
CA ASN A 119 17.46 0.80 8.46
C ASN A 119 16.32 1.73 8.90
N PRO A 120 15.47 2.19 7.96
CA PRO A 120 14.28 2.95 8.32
C PRO A 120 13.40 2.10 9.23
N MET A 121 12.76 2.75 10.21
CA MET A 121 11.81 2.06 11.09
C MET A 121 10.64 1.53 10.25
N LYS A 122 10.20 0.30 10.54
CA LYS A 122 8.97 -0.24 9.96
C LYS A 122 7.81 0.49 10.62
N TRP A 123 7.28 1.50 9.93
CA TRP A 123 6.07 2.19 10.34
C TRP A 123 4.93 1.14 10.39
N GLY A 124 4.24 1.04 11.53
CA GLY A 124 3.13 0.09 11.70
C GLY A 124 2.00 0.35 10.70
N LEU A 125 1.02 -0.56 10.62
CA LEU A 125 -0.14 -0.46 9.72
C LEU A 125 -0.84 0.92 9.75
N ASP A 126 -0.96 1.50 10.94
CA ASP A 126 -1.62 2.80 11.17
C ASP A 126 -0.80 3.97 10.60
N LEU A 127 0.50 4.01 10.89
CA LEU A 127 1.40 5.07 10.42
C LEU A 127 1.82 4.92 8.95
N ARG A 128 1.69 3.73 8.36
CA ARG A 128 1.78 3.50 6.91
C ARG A 128 0.54 3.98 6.15
N GLY A 129 -0.37 4.70 6.81
CA GLY A 129 -1.58 5.24 6.19
C GLY A 129 -2.60 4.17 5.87
N GLY A 130 -2.65 3.10 6.68
CA GLY A 130 -3.60 2.00 6.51
C GLY A 130 -3.51 1.41 5.12
N VAL A 131 -2.40 0.69 4.84
CA VAL A 131 -2.16 -0.18 3.66
C VAL A 131 -3.50 -0.52 3.04
N ARG A 132 -3.92 0.25 2.02
CA ARG A 132 -5.30 0.29 1.49
C ARG A 132 -5.99 -0.98 1.89
N PHE A 133 -6.70 -0.93 3.02
CA PHE A 133 -7.30 -2.12 3.58
C PHE A 133 -8.34 -2.42 2.52
N LEU A 134 -7.99 -3.32 1.61
CA LEU A 134 -8.91 -4.14 0.85
C LEU A 134 -9.63 -4.95 1.93
N MET A 135 -10.41 -4.26 2.76
CA MET A 135 -11.75 -4.74 2.89
C MET A 135 -12.29 -4.66 1.47
N GLU A 136 -12.20 -5.79 0.81
CA GLU A 136 -13.33 -6.37 0.14
C GLU A 136 -14.53 -6.37 1.14
N VAL A 137 -14.93 -5.19 1.66
CA VAL A 137 -16.28 -5.01 2.13
C VAL A 137 -17.01 -5.13 0.83
N ASP A 138 -17.60 -6.30 0.61
CA ASP A 138 -18.57 -6.48 -0.44
C ASP A 138 -19.64 -5.42 -0.20
N MET A 139 -19.49 -4.31 -0.93
CA MET A 139 -20.36 -3.15 -0.79
C MET A 139 -21.79 -3.55 -1.14
N ASN A 140 -21.97 -4.60 -1.95
CA ASN A 140 -23.28 -5.16 -2.24
C ASN A 140 -23.89 -5.79 -0.98
N SER A 141 -23.13 -6.61 -0.24
CA SER A 141 -23.55 -7.16 1.05
C SER A 141 -23.83 -6.06 2.09
N ALA A 142 -23.04 -4.98 2.13
CA ALA A 142 -23.25 -3.87 3.05
C ALA A 142 -24.50 -3.05 2.70
N LEU A 143 -24.73 -2.79 1.41
CA LEU A 143 -25.93 -2.12 0.90
C LEU A 143 -27.18 -2.96 1.14
N GLN A 144 -27.10 -4.28 0.93
CA GLN A 144 -28.21 -5.19 1.19
C GLN A 144 -28.59 -5.20 2.68
N LYS A 145 -27.62 -5.34 3.58
CA LYS A 145 -27.87 -5.24 5.04
C LYS A 145 -28.47 -3.89 5.44
N ARG A 146 -28.03 -2.80 4.81
CA ARG A 146 -28.57 -1.46 5.07
C ARG A 146 -30.01 -1.33 4.58
N GLN A 147 -30.35 -1.92 3.44
CA GLN A 147 -31.73 -1.97 2.93
C GLN A 147 -32.64 -2.81 3.84
N GLU A 148 -32.18 -3.97 4.31
CA GLU A 148 -32.90 -4.81 5.27
C GLU A 148 -33.16 -4.06 6.58
N GLN A 149 -32.14 -3.40 7.14
CA GLN A 149 -32.30 -2.56 8.33
C GLN A 149 -33.29 -1.41 8.13
N LEU A 150 -33.28 -0.75 6.96
CA LEU A 150 -34.25 0.28 6.63
C LEU A 150 -35.67 -0.28 6.57
N GLN A 151 -35.87 -1.46 5.97
CA GLN A 151 -37.18 -2.13 5.93
C GLN A 151 -37.69 -2.47 7.34
N ASP A 152 -36.83 -3.02 8.19
CA ASP A 152 -37.20 -3.36 9.57
C ASP A 152 -37.51 -2.12 10.41
N THR A 153 -36.75 -1.04 10.20
CA THR A 153 -36.99 0.24 10.87
C THR A 153 -38.34 0.83 10.44
N LEU A 154 -38.63 0.86 9.14
CA LEU A 154 -39.91 1.35 8.60
C LEU A 154 -41.10 0.52 9.10
N ARG A 155 -40.96 -0.82 9.11
CA ARG A 155 -41.98 -1.72 9.69
C ARG A 155 -42.19 -1.46 11.17
N GLY A 156 -41.10 -1.23 11.92
CA GLY A 156 -41.13 -0.88 13.33
C GLY A 156 -41.86 0.43 13.61
N GLU A 157 -41.57 1.48 12.83
CA GLU A 157 -42.22 2.78 12.96
C GLU A 157 -43.70 2.75 12.56
N LEU A 158 -44.04 2.10 11.45
CA LEU A 158 -45.45 1.95 11.02
C LEU A 158 -46.28 1.14 12.02
N ARG A 159 -45.69 0.13 12.68
CA ARG A 159 -46.33 -0.63 13.75
C ARG A 159 -46.53 0.22 15.02
N LYS A 160 -45.59 1.12 15.34
CA LYS A 160 -45.75 2.08 16.45
C LYS A 160 -46.91 3.05 16.19
N GLU A 161 -47.07 3.50 14.94
CA GLU A 161 -48.15 4.39 14.49
C GLU A 161 -49.49 3.67 14.24
N LYS A 162 -49.61 2.37 14.60
CA LYS A 162 -50.82 1.54 14.39
C LYS A 162 -51.34 1.50 12.93
N LEU A 163 -50.47 1.71 11.95
CA LEU A 163 -50.81 1.58 10.54
C LEU A 163 -50.59 0.12 10.10
N ASN A 164 -51.67 -0.56 9.72
CA ASN A 164 -51.62 -1.96 9.31
C ASN A 164 -51.07 -2.08 7.87
N LEU A 165 -49.89 -2.68 7.71
CA LEU A 165 -49.30 -2.97 6.39
C LEU A 165 -49.97 -4.20 5.77
N MET A 166 -50.93 -3.97 4.88
CA MET A 166 -51.51 -5.01 4.03
C MET A 166 -50.54 -5.28 2.86
N GLY A 167 -49.53 -6.11 3.12
CA GLY A 167 -48.71 -6.83 2.14
C GLY A 167 -48.30 -6.08 0.86
N SER A 168 -47.44 -5.06 0.94
CA SER A 168 -46.74 -4.56 -0.24
C SER A 168 -45.39 -5.26 -0.42
N LYS A 169 -45.28 -6.11 -1.45
CA LYS A 169 -43.98 -6.53 -1.99
C LYS A 169 -43.40 -5.36 -2.77
N MET A 170 -42.27 -4.82 -2.34
CA MET A 170 -41.55 -3.78 -3.07
C MET A 170 -40.69 -4.46 -4.15
N THR A 171 -41.17 -4.41 -5.39
CA THR A 171 -40.47 -4.94 -6.57
C THR A 171 -39.20 -4.13 -6.81
N MET A 172 -38.07 -4.82 -6.98
CA MET A 172 -36.78 -4.25 -7.36
C MET A 172 -36.91 -3.50 -8.69
N ILE A 173 -36.93 -2.17 -8.64
CA ILE A 173 -36.72 -1.34 -9.82
C ILE A 173 -35.20 -1.22 -9.98
N SER A 174 -34.66 -2.00 -10.91
CA SER A 174 -33.32 -1.82 -11.44
C SER A 174 -33.29 -0.48 -12.19
N VAL A 175 -32.60 0.50 -11.62
CA VAL A 175 -32.24 1.72 -12.33
C VAL A 175 -30.82 1.50 -12.87
N LEU A 176 -30.71 1.61 -14.20
CA LEU A 176 -29.48 1.63 -14.99
C LEU A 176 -28.54 2.76 -14.56
#